data_AF-A0A6P0JYS9-F1
#
_entry.id   AF-A0A6P0JYS9-F1
#
_cell.length_a   1.000
_cell.length_b   1.000
_cell.length_c   1.000
_cell.angle_alpha   90.00
_cell.angle_beta   90.00
_cell.angle_gamma   90.00
#
_symmetry.space_group_name_H-M   'P 1'
#
loop_
_entity.id
_entity.type
_entity.pdbx_description
1 polymer ?
#
loop_
_entity_poly.entity_id
_entity_poly.type
_entity_poly.pdbx_seq_one_letter_code
_entity_poly.pdbx_strand_id
1 'polypeptide(L)'
;MMEVISPLPDSTVTKTPQIEITDIVYKAKVKRVQSDEYVEIVNQTAQIADISGWQLVSGVGRSKTFTFPAGTTLTPSQAVRVYTNEIHPETGGFSFGSGLSLWKDTGDEAQLLDAQGNWVSGLAYDKDGNFTKPQAKT
;
A
#
# COMPACT_ATOMS: atom_id res chain seq x y z
N MET A 1 -11.73 -4.55 51.54
CA MET A 1 -10.81 -4.37 50.41
C MET A 1 -11.19 -5.40 49.35
N MET A 2 -11.70 -4.96 48.20
CA MET A 2 -11.94 -5.82 47.04
C MET A 2 -10.96 -5.36 45.97
N GLU A 3 -10.06 -6.25 45.55
CA GLU A 3 -9.22 -6.02 44.38
C GLU A 3 -10.09 -6.20 43.13
N VAL A 4 -10.26 -5.12 42.38
CA VAL A 4 -10.79 -5.16 41.01
C VAL A 4 -9.67 -5.67 40.10
N ILE A 5 -9.74 -6.95 39.76
CA ILE A 5 -9.01 -7.53 38.62
C ILE A 5 -9.44 -6.79 37.36
N SER A 6 -8.52 -5.98 36.82
CA SER A 6 -8.69 -5.33 35.53
C SER A 6 -8.67 -6.42 34.45
N PRO A 7 -9.63 -6.47 33.52
CA PRO A 7 -9.53 -7.40 32.41
C PRO A 7 -8.28 -7.06 31.59
N LEU A 8 -7.47 -8.07 31.28
CA LEU A 8 -6.42 -7.97 30.27
C LEU A 8 -7.08 -7.51 28.97
N PRO A 9 -6.49 -6.54 28.23
CA PRO A 9 -7.05 -6.15 26.94
C PRO A 9 -7.06 -7.38 26.03
N ASP A 10 -8.25 -7.68 25.52
CA ASP A 10 -8.49 -8.71 24.51
C ASP A 10 -7.61 -8.40 23.29
N SER A 11 -6.96 -9.42 22.73
CA SER A 11 -6.06 -9.30 21.57
C SER A 11 -6.86 -9.00 20.30
N THR A 12 -7.52 -7.86 20.26
CA THR A 12 -7.86 -7.19 19.01
C THR A 12 -6.55 -6.64 18.47
N VAL A 13 -6.10 -7.14 17.32
CA VAL A 13 -5.04 -6.51 16.54
C VAL A 13 -5.57 -5.13 16.16
N THR A 14 -5.37 -4.15 17.04
CA THR A 14 -5.66 -2.75 16.78
C THR A 14 -4.64 -2.34 15.75
N LYS A 15 -5.05 -2.44 14.49
CA LYS A 15 -4.36 -1.85 13.35
C LYS A 15 -4.03 -0.41 13.71
N THR A 16 -2.79 -0.16 14.10
CA THR A 16 -2.36 1.18 14.47
C THR A 16 -2.61 2.08 13.26
N PRO A 17 -3.39 3.17 13.39
CA PRO A 17 -3.56 4.10 12.27
C PRO A 17 -2.18 4.61 11.87
N GLN A 18 -1.81 4.32 10.63
CA GLN A 18 -0.56 4.72 9.98
C GLN A 18 -0.83 5.01 8.50
N ILE A 19 0.22 5.19 7.72
CA ILE A 19 0.13 5.21 6.26
C ILE A 19 -0.01 3.77 5.78
N GLU A 20 -1.04 3.47 5.01
CA GLU A 20 -1.39 2.10 4.69
C GLU A 20 -1.72 1.90 3.22
N ILE A 21 -1.31 0.77 2.65
CA ILE A 21 -1.88 0.27 1.40
C ILE A 21 -3.30 -0.23 1.67
N THR A 22 -4.32 0.41 1.10
CA THR A 22 -5.74 0.04 1.33
C THR A 22 -6.31 -0.85 0.25
N ASP A 23 -5.81 -0.75 -0.98
CA ASP A 23 -6.35 -1.49 -2.13
C ASP A 23 -5.28 -1.81 -3.18
N ILE A 24 -5.49 -2.90 -3.93
CA ILE A 24 -4.73 -3.24 -5.14
C ILE A 24 -5.73 -3.61 -6.24
N VAL A 25 -5.68 -2.89 -7.35
CA VAL A 25 -6.43 -3.23 -8.56
C VAL A 25 -5.48 -3.93 -9.53
N TYR A 26 -5.70 -5.23 -9.75
CA TYR A 26 -4.82 -6.13 -10.54
C TYR A 26 -5.55 -6.85 -11.70
N LYS A 27 -6.82 -6.49 -11.95
CA LYS A 27 -7.62 -6.96 -13.09
C LYS A 27 -8.15 -5.77 -13.86
N ALA A 28 -7.20 -5.03 -14.43
CA ALA A 28 -7.42 -3.81 -15.17
C ALA A 28 -8.51 -3.94 -16.26
N LYS A 29 -9.23 -2.84 -16.50
CA LYS A 29 -10.21 -2.77 -17.59
C LYS A 29 -9.52 -2.61 -18.95
N VAL A 30 -8.32 -2.00 -18.97
CA VAL A 30 -7.50 -1.85 -20.18
C VAL A 30 -6.77 -3.15 -20.49
N LYS A 31 -7.39 -3.98 -21.34
CA LYS A 31 -6.83 -5.29 -21.73
C LYS A 31 -5.46 -5.12 -22.43
N ARG A 32 -4.59 -6.14 -22.28
CA ARG A 32 -3.22 -6.30 -22.82
C ARG A 32 -2.08 -5.60 -22.07
N VAL A 33 -2.22 -4.33 -21.71
CA VAL A 33 -1.14 -3.58 -21.02
C VAL A 33 -1.43 -3.31 -19.55
N GLN A 34 -2.70 -3.43 -19.13
CA GLN A 34 -3.12 -3.30 -17.73
C GLN A 34 -2.61 -2.01 -17.06
N SER A 35 -2.59 -0.92 -17.84
CA SER A 35 -1.98 0.35 -17.42
C SER A 35 -2.73 1.04 -16.30
N ASP A 36 -4.02 0.72 -16.13
CA ASP A 36 -4.93 1.22 -15.09
C ASP A 36 -4.90 0.41 -13.79
N GLU A 37 -4.07 -0.62 -13.67
CA GLU A 37 -3.80 -1.26 -12.39
C GLU A 37 -3.10 -0.29 -11.44
N TYR A 38 -3.44 -0.34 -10.15
CA TYR A 38 -2.85 0.56 -9.16
C TYR A 38 -2.82 -0.03 -7.75
N VAL A 39 -1.99 0.59 -6.92
CA VAL A 39 -2.03 0.45 -5.46
C VAL A 39 -2.53 1.76 -4.86
N GLU A 40 -3.50 1.67 -3.96
CA GLU A 40 -4.00 2.82 -3.20
C GLU A 40 -3.32 2.89 -1.82
N ILE A 41 -2.83 4.07 -1.47
CA ILE A 41 -2.18 4.34 -0.18
C ILE A 41 -2.93 5.48 0.50
N VAL A 42 -3.30 5.29 1.76
CA VAL A 42 -4.11 6.24 2.53
C VAL A 42 -3.39 6.62 3.82
N ASN A 43 -3.40 7.92 4.14
CA ASN A 43 -3.05 8.39 5.47
C ASN A 43 -4.24 8.22 6.42
N GLN A 44 -4.25 7.17 7.23
CA GLN A 44 -5.31 6.94 8.23
C GLN A 44 -5.06 7.65 9.56
N THR A 45 -4.00 8.46 9.66
CA THR A 45 -3.66 9.22 10.86
C THR A 45 -4.38 10.57 10.89
N ALA A 46 -4.37 11.21 12.07
CA ALA A 46 -4.87 12.58 12.25
C ALA A 46 -3.81 13.66 11.94
N GLN A 47 -2.62 13.29 11.46
CA GLN A 47 -1.50 14.21 11.21
C GLN A 47 -1.14 14.23 9.73
N ILE A 48 -0.52 15.33 9.27
CA ILE A 48 0.11 15.34 7.94
C ILE A 48 1.34 14.42 7.99
N ALA A 49 1.48 13.57 6.98
CA ALA A 49 2.63 12.69 6.83
C ALA A 49 3.46 13.09 5.62
N ASP A 50 4.76 13.26 5.81
CA ASP A 50 5.73 13.35 4.72
C ASP A 50 6.16 11.95 4.32
N ILE A 51 5.87 11.59 3.07
CA ILE A 51 6.23 10.29 2.48
C ILE A 51 7.31 10.45 1.39
N SER A 52 8.01 11.57 1.37
CA SER A 52 9.14 11.79 0.46
C SER A 52 10.18 10.69 0.61
N GLY A 53 10.60 10.10 -0.52
CA GLY A 53 11.60 9.03 -0.53
C GLY A 53 11.09 7.66 -0.05
N TRP A 54 9.83 7.55 0.38
CA TRP A 54 9.22 6.25 0.65
C TRP A 54 9.12 5.42 -0.63
N GLN A 55 9.02 4.10 -0.48
CA GLN A 55 9.10 3.16 -1.59
C GLN A 55 7.88 2.26 -1.63
N LEU A 56 7.23 2.18 -2.78
CA LEU A 56 6.25 1.15 -3.10
C LEU A 56 6.92 0.08 -3.95
N VAL A 57 6.92 -1.15 -3.47
CA VAL A 57 7.54 -2.30 -4.13
C VAL A 57 6.46 -3.26 -4.61
N SER A 58 6.53 -3.64 -5.89
CA SER A 58 5.68 -4.70 -6.47
C SER A 58 6.29 -6.09 -6.24
N GLY A 59 5.46 -7.13 -6.15
CA GLY A 59 5.87 -8.44 -5.63
C GLY A 59 6.63 -9.37 -6.58
N VAL A 60 6.67 -10.65 -6.19
CA VAL A 60 7.86 -11.52 -6.28
C VAL A 60 8.17 -11.99 -7.71
N GLY A 61 9.40 -11.71 -8.19
CA GLY A 61 9.99 -12.28 -9.41
C GLY A 61 10.40 -11.24 -10.47
N ARG A 62 9.79 -10.05 -10.46
CA ARG A 62 10.20 -8.87 -11.24
C ARG A 62 9.88 -7.59 -10.45
N SER A 63 10.25 -7.56 -9.18
CA SER A 63 9.91 -6.45 -8.29
C SER A 63 10.37 -5.13 -8.89
N LYS A 64 9.43 -4.21 -9.10
CA LYS A 64 9.73 -2.82 -9.39
C LYS A 64 9.53 -2.01 -8.12
N THR A 65 10.36 -0.99 -7.98
CA THR A 65 10.24 -0.03 -6.91
C THR A 65 9.88 1.32 -7.49
N PHE A 66 8.82 1.92 -6.97
CA PHE A 66 8.49 3.32 -7.16
C PHE A 66 8.91 4.09 -5.91
N THR A 67 9.60 5.21 -6.10
CA THR A 67 10.02 6.09 -5.00
C THR A 67 9.23 7.39 -5.07
N PHE A 68 8.57 7.76 -3.97
CA PHE A 68 7.82 9.00 -3.89
C PHE A 68 8.77 10.22 -4.04
N PRO A 69 8.44 11.18 -4.92
CA PRO A 69 9.24 12.39 -5.11
C PRO A 69 9.37 13.21 -3.82
N ALA A 70 10.42 14.03 -3.76
CA ALA A 70 10.59 14.99 -2.67
C ALA A 70 9.40 15.96 -2.58
N GLY A 71 8.97 16.27 -1.36
CA GLY A 71 7.84 17.14 -1.08
C GLY A 71 6.47 16.43 -1.15
N THR A 72 6.43 15.09 -1.22
CA THR A 72 5.17 14.36 -1.23
C THR A 72 4.62 14.24 0.18
N THR A 73 3.51 14.94 0.46
CA THR A 73 2.82 14.89 1.74
C THR A 73 1.38 14.41 1.60
N LEU A 74 0.90 13.65 2.58
CA LEU A 74 -0.50 13.24 2.70
C LEU A 74 -1.14 13.92 3.90
N THR A 75 -2.22 14.69 3.69
CA THR A 75 -3.04 15.20 4.78
C THR A 75 -3.85 14.07 5.42
N PRO A 76 -4.46 14.28 6.61
CA PRO A 76 -5.34 13.29 7.21
C PRO A 76 -6.40 12.79 6.23
N SER A 77 -6.59 11.47 6.17
CA SER A 77 -7.51 10.77 5.27
C SER A 77 -7.25 10.91 3.77
N GLN A 78 -6.17 11.57 3.36
CA GLN A 78 -5.82 11.68 1.94
C GLN A 78 -5.36 10.34 1.39
N ALA A 79 -5.79 10.04 0.16
CA ALA A 79 -5.36 8.90 -0.63
C ALA A 79 -4.48 9.34 -1.81
N VAL A 80 -3.53 8.51 -2.18
CA VAL A 80 -2.81 8.56 -3.46
C VAL A 80 -2.83 7.19 -4.13
N ARG A 81 -2.72 7.18 -5.45
CA ARG A 81 -2.63 5.94 -6.24
C ARG A 81 -1.35 5.89 -7.02
N VAL A 82 -0.72 4.72 -7.08
CA VAL A 82 0.44 4.48 -7.94
C VAL A 82 0.04 3.47 -8.99
N TYR A 83 -0.06 3.93 -10.23
CA TYR A 83 -0.53 3.14 -11.38
C TYR A 83 0.62 2.41 -12.07
N THR A 84 0.28 1.35 -12.80
CA THR A 84 1.25 0.61 -13.63
C THR A 84 1.87 1.50 -14.71
N ASN A 85 1.04 2.24 -15.48
CA ASN A 85 1.55 3.10 -16.56
C ASN A 85 0.66 4.31 -16.89
N GLU A 86 -0.24 4.68 -16.01
CA GLU A 86 -1.10 5.87 -16.15
C GLU A 86 -0.76 6.91 -15.08
N ILE A 87 -1.24 8.14 -15.25
CA ILE A 87 -1.19 9.20 -14.25
C ILE A 87 -2.56 9.86 -14.22
N HIS A 88 -3.20 9.83 -13.06
CA HIS A 88 -4.53 10.41 -12.82
C HIS A 88 -4.43 11.49 -11.73
N PRO A 89 -4.28 12.78 -12.08
CA PRO A 89 -4.07 13.85 -11.10
C PRO A 89 -5.18 13.97 -10.05
N GLU A 90 -6.41 13.62 -10.39
CA GLU A 90 -7.57 13.65 -9.51
C GLU A 90 -7.48 12.66 -8.34
N THR A 91 -6.61 11.64 -8.44
CA THR A 91 -6.35 10.68 -7.37
C THR A 91 -5.01 10.92 -6.69
N GLY A 92 -4.38 12.08 -6.91
CA GLY A 92 -2.97 12.30 -6.56
C GLY A 92 -2.05 11.27 -7.21
N GLY A 93 -2.38 10.88 -8.45
CA GLY A 93 -1.82 9.72 -9.12
C GLY A 93 -0.33 9.84 -9.44
N PHE A 94 0.40 8.76 -9.17
CA PHE A 94 1.77 8.51 -9.61
C PHE A 94 1.80 7.30 -10.56
N SER A 95 2.96 7.05 -11.18
CA SER A 95 3.13 5.93 -12.10
C SER A 95 4.46 5.23 -11.90
N PHE A 96 4.44 3.90 -12.00
CA PHE A 96 5.67 3.12 -12.20
C PHE A 96 6.27 3.33 -13.59
N GLY A 97 5.51 3.85 -14.56
CA GLY A 97 5.96 4.00 -15.95
C GLY A 97 6.28 2.66 -16.62
N SER A 98 5.64 1.57 -16.20
CA SER A 98 5.92 0.23 -16.69
C SER A 98 5.09 -0.10 -17.93
N GLY A 99 5.74 -0.33 -19.06
CA GLY A 99 5.08 -0.86 -20.26
C GLY A 99 4.62 -2.33 -20.15
N LEU A 100 4.81 -2.96 -19.00
CA LEU A 100 4.40 -4.33 -18.69
C LEU A 100 3.50 -4.32 -17.45
N SER A 101 2.57 -5.28 -17.39
CA SER A 101 1.79 -5.58 -16.18
C SER A 101 2.72 -5.84 -14.99
N LEU A 102 2.33 -5.28 -13.84
CA LEU A 102 3.06 -5.40 -12.58
C LEU A 102 2.41 -6.38 -11.61
N TRP A 103 1.09 -6.54 -11.70
CA TRP A 103 0.30 -7.29 -10.73
C TRP A 103 -0.22 -8.57 -11.36
N LYS A 104 0.15 -9.71 -10.80
CA LYS A 104 -0.23 -11.01 -11.37
C LYS A 104 -1.68 -11.34 -11.09
N ASP A 105 -2.40 -11.86 -12.09
CA ASP A 105 -3.77 -12.35 -11.92
C ASP A 105 -3.91 -13.50 -10.90
N THR A 106 -2.81 -14.22 -10.61
CA THR A 106 -2.78 -15.39 -9.72
C THR A 106 -2.43 -15.07 -8.26
N GLY A 107 -2.21 -13.79 -7.94
CA GLY A 107 -1.79 -13.34 -6.62
C GLY A 107 -0.44 -12.63 -6.63
N ASP A 108 -0.37 -11.56 -5.86
CA ASP A 108 0.82 -10.74 -5.69
C ASP A 108 0.80 -9.97 -4.37
N GLU A 109 1.89 -9.26 -4.08
CA GLU A 109 2.07 -8.47 -2.85
C GLU A 109 2.62 -7.08 -3.17
N ALA A 110 1.99 -6.05 -2.63
CA ALA A 110 2.51 -4.69 -2.60
C ALA A 110 3.10 -4.40 -1.22
N GLN A 111 4.29 -3.80 -1.19
CA GLN A 111 5.01 -3.45 0.03
C GLN A 111 5.28 -1.95 0.06
N LEU A 112 4.96 -1.30 1.18
CA LEU A 112 5.27 0.10 1.44
C LEU A 112 6.39 0.17 2.48
N LEU A 113 7.51 0.78 2.08
CA LEU A 113 8.66 1.02 2.93
C LEU A 113 8.84 2.53 3.15
N ASP A 114 9.33 2.92 4.32
CA ASP A 114 9.74 4.30 4.56
C ASP A 114 11.03 4.64 3.78
N ALA A 115 11.48 5.89 3.91
CA ALA A 115 12.69 6.38 3.23
C ALA A 115 13.99 5.69 3.71
N GLN A 116 13.98 5.01 4.86
CA GLN A 116 15.09 4.22 5.37
C GLN A 116 14.99 2.75 4.94
N GLY A 117 13.91 2.35 4.28
CA GLY A 117 13.66 0.98 3.86
C GLY A 117 12.98 0.12 4.93
N ASN A 118 12.50 0.71 6.04
CA ASN A 118 11.74 -0.03 7.03
C ASN A 118 10.33 -0.32 6.52
N TRP A 119 9.81 -1.49 6.87
CA TRP A 119 8.45 -1.87 6.54
C TRP A 119 7.42 -0.98 7.22
N VAL A 120 6.48 -0.44 6.45
CA VAL A 120 5.34 0.33 6.95
C VAL A 120 4.04 -0.46 6.76
N SER A 121 3.79 -0.92 5.54
CA SER A 121 2.53 -1.59 5.19
C SER A 121 2.73 -2.62 4.10
N GLY A 122 1.83 -3.59 4.01
CA GLY A 122 1.70 -4.44 2.85
C GLY A 122 0.28 -4.90 2.64
N LEU A 123 -0.02 -5.26 1.41
CA LEU A 123 -1.28 -5.88 1.03
C LEU A 123 -0.97 -6.94 -0.02
N ALA A 124 -1.45 -8.15 0.21
CA ALA A 124 -1.32 -9.26 -0.72
C ALA A 124 -2.70 -9.76 -1.13
N TYR A 125 -2.79 -10.37 -2.30
CA TYR A 125 -3.98 -11.08 -2.75
C TYR A 125 -3.61 -12.44 -3.35
N ASP A 126 -4.55 -13.38 -3.33
CA ASP A 126 -4.40 -14.70 -3.94
C ASP A 126 -5.16 -14.82 -5.27
N LYS A 127 -5.04 -15.98 -5.92
CA LYS A 127 -5.73 -16.30 -7.19
C LYS A 127 -7.25 -16.23 -7.11
N ASP A 128 -7.82 -16.36 -5.91
CA ASP A 128 -9.26 -16.32 -5.67
C ASP A 128 -9.73 -14.88 -5.34
N GLY A 129 -8.79 -13.94 -5.23
CA GLY A 129 -9.02 -12.54 -4.94
C GLY A 129 -9.19 -12.23 -3.46
N ASN A 130 -8.76 -13.14 -2.58
CA ASN A 130 -8.77 -12.88 -1.14
C ASN A 130 -7.58 -12.00 -0.76
N PHE A 131 -7.85 -10.92 -0.05
CA PHE A 131 -6.83 -9.99 0.42
C PHE A 131 -6.32 -10.36 1.82
N THR A 132 -5.01 -10.25 2.02
CA THR A 132 -4.34 -10.48 3.30
C THR A 132 -3.34 -9.37 3.61
N LYS A 133 -3.09 -9.13 4.90
CA LYS A 133 -2.13 -8.14 5.39
C LYS A 133 -0.84 -8.84 5.81
N PRO A 134 0.17 -8.93 4.93
CA PRO A 134 1.47 -9.48 5.30
C PRO A 134 2.11 -8.64 6.41
N GLN A 135 2.89 -9.31 7.25
CA GLN A 135 3.69 -8.70 8.30
C GLN A 135 5.14 -8.58 7.82
N ALA A 136 5.87 -7.63 8.40
CA ALA A 136 7.31 -7.53 8.17
C ALA A 136 7.98 -8.89 8.45
N LYS A 137 8.82 -9.36 7.52
CA LYS A 137 9.66 -10.54 7.75
C LYS A 137 10.83 -10.11 8.62
N THR A 138 10.91 -10.68 9.83
CA THR A 138 12.02 -10.55 10.78
C THR A 138 13.27 -11.29 10.31
#